data_AF-A0A3C0QQ45-F1
#
_entry.id   AF-A0A3C0QQ45-F1
#
_cell.length_a   1.000
_cell.length_b   1.000
_cell.length_c   1.000
_cell.angle_alpha   90.00
_cell.angle_beta   90.00
_cell.angle_gamma   90.00
#
_symmetry.space_group_name_H-M   'P 1'
#
loop_
_entity.id
_entity.type
_entity.pdbx_description
1 polymer ?
#
loop_
_entity_poly.entity_id
_entity_poly.type
_entity_poly.pdbx_seq_one_letter_code
_entity_poly.pdbx_strand_id
1 'polypeptide(L)'
;MADTIFGTIIFGGLFLFFTGVNYLYVYHAWIKKEKTPSPAPFLGGIFGAITMLGLFGLKKPFLIVLPLFIDVGSIPFLIYFIVVVVMELFMDKKK
;
A
#
# COMPACT_ATOMS: atom_id res chain seq x y z
N MET A 1 -6.26 -23.83 9.08
CA MET A 1 -4.93 -23.41 9.58
C MET A 1 -3.90 -23.47 8.46
N ALA A 2 -3.78 -24.59 7.73
CA ALA A 2 -2.91 -24.70 6.56
C ALA A 2 -3.25 -23.68 5.45
N ASP A 3 -4.53 -23.47 5.15
CA ASP A 3 -4.97 -22.52 4.11
C ASP A 3 -4.62 -21.06 4.42
N THR A 4 -4.65 -20.72 5.72
CA THR A 4 -4.33 -19.38 6.22
C THR A 4 -2.83 -19.11 6.11
N ILE A 5 -2.00 -20.11 6.41
CA ILE A 5 -0.54 -20.04 6.26
C ILE A 5 -0.18 -19.94 4.77
N PHE A 6 -0.77 -20.80 3.94
CA PHE A 6 -0.52 -20.81 2.50
C PHE A 6 -0.91 -19.47 1.84
N GLY A 7 -2.10 -18.95 2.17
CA GLY A 7 -2.54 -17.64 1.69
C GLY A 7 -1.61 -16.51 2.15
N THR A 8 -1.19 -16.53 3.41
CA THR A 8 -0.24 -15.53 3.95
C THR A 8 1.10 -15.55 3.23
N ILE A 9 1.63 -16.74 2.91
CA ILE A 9 2.90 -16.86 2.16
C ILE A 9 2.74 -16.30 0.74
N ILE A 10 1.65 -16.64 0.05
CA ILE A 10 1.38 -16.14 -1.31
C ILE A 10 1.25 -14.62 -1.30
N PHE A 11 0.38 -14.07 -0.46
CA PHE A 11 0.16 -12.63 -0.39
C PHE A 11 1.40 -11.89 0.13
N GLY A 12 2.17 -12.48 1.04
CA GLY A 12 3.43 -11.92 1.51
C GLY A 12 4.49 -11.88 0.40
N GLY A 13 4.56 -12.92 -0.42
CA GLY A 13 5.41 -12.96 -1.60
C GLY A 13 5.01 -11.90 -2.64
N LEU A 14 3.72 -11.77 -2.92
CA LEU A 14 3.19 -10.73 -3.81
C LEU A 14 3.45 -9.32 -3.27
N PHE A 15 3.30 -9.11 -1.97
CA PHE A 15 3.66 -7.85 -1.31
C PHE A 15 5.12 -7.47 -1.57
N LEU A 16 6.05 -8.38 -1.30
CA LEU A 16 7.48 -8.13 -1.51
C LEU A 16 7.80 -7.89 -2.99
N PHE A 17 7.20 -8.66 -3.89
CA PHE A 17 7.39 -8.51 -5.33
C PHE A 17 6.91 -7.15 -5.84
N PHE A 18 5.64 -6.79 -5.60
CA PHE A 18 5.07 -5.54 -6.10
C PHE A 18 5.69 -4.31 -5.43
N THR A 19 6.00 -4.39 -4.13
CA THR A 19 6.72 -3.33 -3.44
C THR A 19 8.11 -3.14 -4.04
N GLY A 20 8.87 -4.22 -4.25
CA GLY A 20 10.18 -4.16 -4.89
C GLY A 20 10.13 -3.56 -6.30
N VAL A 21 9.14 -3.96 -7.10
CA VAL A 21 8.88 -3.38 -8.42
C VAL A 21 8.61 -1.88 -8.30
N ASN A 22 7.71 -1.45 -7.40
CA ASN A 22 7.41 -0.03 -7.19
C ASN A 22 8.64 0.79 -6.77
N TYR A 23 9.51 0.23 -5.92
CA TYR A 23 10.77 0.87 -5.55
C TYR A 23 11.74 1.01 -6.74
N LEU A 24 11.83 0.01 -7.61
CA LEU A 24 12.62 0.10 -8.84
C LEU A 24 12.09 1.22 -9.75
N TYR A 25 10.77 1.32 -9.91
CA TYR A 25 10.16 2.39 -10.70
C TYR A 25 10.46 3.77 -10.11
N VAL A 26 10.33 3.94 -8.79
CA VAL A 26 10.71 5.18 -8.11
C VAL A 26 12.19 5.49 -8.29
N TYR A 27 13.08 4.50 -8.22
CA TYR A 27 14.50 4.68 -8.48
C TYR A 27 14.77 5.17 -9.91
N HIS A 28 14.16 4.54 -10.92
CA HIS A 28 14.26 4.97 -12.32
C HIS A 28 13.71 6.39 -12.53
N ALA A 29 12.57 6.71 -11.93
CA ALA A 29 11.96 8.03 -12.05
C ALA A 29 12.75 9.12 -11.33
N TRP A 30 13.22 8.88 -10.10
CA TRP A 30 13.85 9.91 -9.27
C TRP A 30 15.35 10.06 -9.51
N ILE A 31 16.06 8.95 -9.68
CA ILE A 31 17.52 8.94 -9.87
C ILE A 31 17.86 9.05 -11.35
N LYS A 32 17.26 8.22 -12.20
CA LYS A 32 17.54 8.23 -13.65
C LYS A 32 16.74 9.26 -14.43
N LYS A 33 15.77 9.93 -13.79
CA LYS A 33 14.88 10.95 -14.41
C LYS A 33 14.10 10.42 -15.62
N GLU A 34 13.85 9.12 -15.67
CA GLU A 34 13.09 8.48 -16.74
C GLU A 34 11.58 8.60 -16.47
N LYS A 35 10.78 8.82 -17.51
CA LYS A 35 9.32 8.75 -17.38
C LYS A 35 8.88 7.30 -17.34
N THR A 36 8.85 6.72 -16.16
CA THR A 36 8.42 5.34 -15.96
C THR A 36 7.11 5.29 -15.16
N PRO A 37 5.97 4.98 -15.78
CA PRO A 37 4.75 4.72 -15.03
C PRO A 37 4.91 3.37 -14.31
N SER A 38 4.67 3.32 -13.00
CA SER A 38 4.52 2.02 -12.33
C SER A 38 3.28 1.32 -12.91
N PRO A 39 3.40 0.05 -13.34
CA PRO A 39 2.27 -0.73 -13.86
C PRO A 39 1.33 -1.22 -12.75
N ALA A 40 1.77 -1.16 -11.50
CA ALA A 40 1.06 -1.72 -10.36
C ALA A 40 1.21 -0.85 -9.10
N PRO A 41 0.91 0.46 -9.17
CA PRO A 41 0.87 1.28 -7.96
C PRO A 41 -0.15 0.68 -7.00
N PHE A 42 0.11 0.80 -5.70
CA PHE A 42 -0.82 0.40 -4.63
C PHE A 42 -1.02 -1.11 -4.39
N LEU A 43 -0.76 -1.98 -5.39
CA LEU A 43 -0.93 -3.43 -5.24
C LEU A 43 -0.02 -4.02 -4.15
N GLY A 44 1.22 -3.51 -4.01
CA GLY A 44 2.12 -3.91 -2.94
C GLY A 44 1.45 -3.68 -1.57
N GLY A 45 1.03 -2.44 -1.32
CA GLY A 45 0.34 -2.07 -0.08
C GLY A 45 -0.89 -2.93 0.24
N ILE A 46 -1.75 -3.21 -0.76
CA ILE A 46 -2.94 -4.09 -0.58
C ILE A 46 -2.53 -5.51 -0.19
N PHE A 47 -1.61 -6.14 -0.93
CA PHE A 47 -1.20 -7.51 -0.62
C PHE A 47 -0.51 -7.61 0.74
N GLY A 48 0.25 -6.56 1.10
CA GLY A 48 0.81 -6.44 2.44
C GLY A 48 -0.27 -6.37 3.51
N ALA A 49 -1.31 -5.56 3.31
CA ALA A 49 -2.43 -5.45 4.25
C ALA A 49 -3.17 -6.79 4.41
N ILE A 50 -3.42 -7.53 3.32
CA ILE A 50 -4.03 -8.87 3.35
C ILE A 50 -3.14 -9.85 4.12
N THR A 51 -1.83 -9.79 3.90
CA THR A 51 -0.84 -10.62 4.63
C THR A 51 -0.89 -10.35 6.13
N MET A 52 -0.88 -9.07 6.53
CA MET A 52 -0.94 -8.67 7.93
C MET A 52 -2.28 -9.03 8.58
N LEU A 53 -3.38 -8.95 7.82
CA LEU A 53 -4.69 -9.42 8.26
C LEU A 53 -4.69 -10.94 8.49
N GLY A 54 -4.05 -11.73 7.61
CA GLY A 54 -3.89 -13.17 7.79
C GLY A 54 -3.06 -13.55 9.02
N LEU A 55 -2.01 -12.78 9.31
CA LEU A 55 -1.10 -13.03 10.44
C LEU A 55 -1.65 -12.59 11.79
N PHE A 56 -2.25 -11.40 11.86
CA PHE A 56 -2.61 -10.75 13.12
C PHE A 56 -4.12 -10.66 13.34
N GLY A 57 -4.93 -10.97 12.32
CA GLY A 57 -6.36 -10.72 12.33
C GLY A 57 -6.70 -9.24 12.58
N LEU A 58 -7.96 -8.98 12.94
CA LEU A 58 -8.43 -7.62 13.26
C LEU A 58 -7.98 -7.12 14.65
N LYS A 59 -7.18 -7.91 15.39
CA LYS A 59 -6.73 -7.55 16.74
C LYS A 59 -5.73 -6.40 16.75
N LYS A 60 -5.01 -6.18 15.64
CA LYS A 60 -3.97 -5.15 15.51
C LYS A 60 -4.19 -4.34 14.22
N PRO A 61 -5.23 -3.49 14.15
CA PRO A 61 -5.60 -2.76 12.93
C PRO A 61 -4.47 -1.89 12.39
N PHE A 62 -3.68 -1.26 13.27
CA PHE A 62 -2.53 -0.46 12.85
C PHE A 62 -1.48 -1.26 12.05
N LEU A 63 -1.27 -2.53 12.39
CA LEU A 63 -0.33 -3.38 11.66
C LEU A 63 -0.85 -3.77 10.27
N ILE A 64 -2.16 -3.76 10.06
CA ILE A 64 -2.78 -4.02 8.74
C ILE A 64 -2.52 -2.85 7.79
N VAL A 65 -2.48 -1.62 8.29
CA VAL A 65 -2.28 -0.41 7.46
C VAL A 65 -0.79 -0.17 7.18
N LEU A 66 0.11 -0.68 8.03
CA LEU A 66 1.55 -0.44 7.90
C LEU A 66 2.13 -0.71 6.49
N PRO A 67 1.76 -1.80 5.78
CA PRO A 67 2.29 -2.07 4.44
C PRO A 67 1.92 -1.02 3.39
N LEU A 68 0.81 -0.30 3.56
CA LEU A 68 0.42 0.82 2.69
C LEU A 68 1.40 2.00 2.81
N PHE A 69 2.08 2.15 3.94
CA PHE A 69 3.13 3.17 4.12
C PHE A 69 4.50 2.70 3.64
N ILE A 70 4.73 1.38 3.62
CA ILE A 70 5.99 0.79 3.16
C ILE A 70 6.04 0.78 1.62
N ASP A 71 4.92 0.46 0.96
CA ASP A 71 4.85 0.51 -0.49
C ASP A 71 4.81 1.95 -1.00
N VAL A 72 5.92 2.44 -1.54
CA VAL A 72 6.02 3.78 -2.13
C VAL A 72 4.99 4.02 -3.24
N GLY A 73 4.55 2.97 -3.94
CA GLY A 73 3.48 3.06 -4.93
C GLY A 73 2.12 3.43 -4.34
N SER A 74 1.93 3.26 -3.03
CA SER A 74 0.71 3.60 -2.31
C SER A 74 0.67 5.06 -1.81
N ILE A 75 1.82 5.74 -1.75
CA ILE A 75 1.94 7.11 -1.21
C ILE A 75 1.05 8.12 -1.95
N PRO A 76 1.01 8.18 -3.30
CA PRO A 76 0.16 9.13 -4.00
C PRO A 76 -1.32 8.97 -3.64
N PHE A 77 -1.78 7.72 -3.49
CA PHE A 77 -3.14 7.42 -3.08
C PHE A 77 -3.41 7.85 -1.64
N LEU A 78 -2.49 7.59 -0.71
CA LEU A 78 -2.63 8.02 0.68
C LEU A 78 -2.70 9.54 0.81
N ILE A 79 -1.87 10.27 0.06
CA ILE A 79 -1.91 11.74 0.01
C ILE A 79 -3.26 12.20 -0.52
N TYR A 80 -3.71 11.65 -1.65
CA TYR A 80 -4.99 12.02 -2.24
C TYR A 80 -6.17 11.75 -1.29
N PHE A 81 -6.18 10.59 -0.64
CA PHE A 81 -7.19 10.22 0.34
C PHE A 81 -7.24 11.21 1.52
N ILE A 82 -6.08 11.56 2.09
CA ILE A 82 -6.01 12.55 3.17
C ILE A 82 -6.54 13.91 2.70
N VAL A 83 -6.13 14.38 1.51
CA VAL A 83 -6.58 15.66 0.96
C VAL A 83 -8.10 15.68 0.79
N VAL A 84 -8.68 14.64 0.20
CA VAL A 84 -10.14 14.55 -0.01
C VAL A 84 -10.89 14.53 1.32
N VAL A 85 -10.50 13.66 2.25
CA VAL A 85 -11.15 13.55 3.57
C VAL A 85 -11.07 14.86 4.33
N VAL A 86 -9.90 15.51 4.32
CA VAL A 86 -9.70 16.81 4.95
C VAL A 86 -10.60 17.86 4.29
N MET A 87 -10.60 17.95 2.96
CA MET A 87 -11.44 18.91 2.23
C MET A 87 -12.93 18.72 2.55
N GLU A 88 -13.43 17.49 2.55
CA GLU A 88 -14.82 17.20 2.90
C GLU A 88 -15.13 17.62 4.34
N LEU A 89 -14.29 17.26 5.31
CA LEU A 89 -14.48 17.64 6.73
C LEU A 89 -14.48 19.16 6.95
N PHE A 90 -13.71 19.93 6.16
CA PHE A 90 -13.69 21.39 6.26
C PHE A 90 -14.82 22.07 5.49
N MET A 91 -15.30 21.47 4.39
CA MET A 91 -16.42 22.01 3.63
C MET A 91 -17.77 21.77 4.33
N ASP A 92 -17.93 20.66 5.04
CA ASP A 92 -19.15 20.37 5.78
C ASP A 92 -19.33 21.29 7.01
N LYS A 93 -18.23 21.82 7.58
CA LYS A 93 -18.27 22.80 8.66
C LYS A 93 -18.65 24.22 8.23
N LYS A 94 -18.79 24.48 6.93
CA LYS A 94 -19.17 25.79 6.37
C LYS A 94 -20.64 25.86 5.89
N LYS A 95 -21.40 24.78 6.01
CA LYS A 95 -22.85 24.76 5.84
C LYS A 95 -23.55 24.89 7.19
#